data_AF-A0A3S5EMG4-F1
#
_entry.id   AF-A0A3S5EMG4-F1
#
_cell.length_a   1.000
_cell.length_b   1.000
_cell.length_c   1.000
_cell.angle_alpha   90.00
_cell.angle_beta   90.00
_cell.angle_gamma   90.00
#
_symmetry.space_group_name_H-M   'P 1'
#
loop_
_entity.id
_entity.type
_entity.pdbx_description
1 polymer ?
#
loop_
_entity_poly.entity_id
_entity_poly.type
_entity_poly.pdbx_seq_one_letter_code
_entity_poly.pdbx_strand_id
1 'polypeptide(L)' 'MKKLFFIMLLGVFFSGVALANSAYDLSKSKSSSSIYAEQWYIYYNKLRYCDRLPYYQASMCRLSAMQYKPR' A
#
# COMPACT_ATOMS: atom_id res chain seq x y z
N MET A 1 -31.85 -25.69 30.94
CA MET A 1 -30.56 -24.96 30.76
C MET A 1 -29.98 -25.03 29.33
N LYS A 2 -30.80 -25.13 28.27
CA LYS A 2 -30.31 -25.18 26.87
C LYS A 2 -30.16 -23.80 26.19
N LYS A 3 -30.83 -22.76 26.71
CA LYS A 3 -30.87 -21.41 26.09
C LYS A 3 -29.57 -20.62 26.28
N LEU A 4 -28.82 -20.89 27.35
CA LEU A 4 -27.53 -20.22 27.64
C LEU A 4 -26.42 -20.61 26.66
N PHE A 5 -26.44 -21.85 26.16
CA PHE A 5 -25.45 -22.35 25.21
C PHE A 5 -25.50 -21.62 23.85
N PHE A 6 -26.70 -21.26 23.40
CA PHE A 6 -26.90 -20.55 22.13
C PHE A 6 -26.38 -19.11 22.17
N ILE A 7 -26.52 -18.42 23.32
CA ILE A 7 -26.05 -17.05 23.49
C ILE A 7 -24.50 -17.02 23.56
N MET A 8 -23.91 -18.02 24.21
CA MET A 8 -22.45 -18.14 24.35
C MET A 8 -21.77 -18.44 23.00
N LEU A 9 -22.40 -19.25 22.14
CA LEU A 9 -21.91 -19.52 20.78
C LEU A 9 -21.98 -18.27 19.88
N LEU A 10 -23.07 -17.50 19.95
CA LEU A 10 -23.21 -16.25 19.17
C LEU A 10 -22.14 -15.21 19.52
N GLY A 11 -21.74 -15.10 20.79
CA GLY A 11 -20.69 -14.17 21.23
C GLY A 11 -19.29 -14.48 20.68
N VAL A 12 -18.98 -15.76 20.47
CA VAL A 12 -17.68 -16.21 19.91
C VAL A 12 -17.62 -15.96 18.39
N PHE A 13 -18.74 -16.12 17.68
CA PHE A 13 -18.78 -15.85 16.24
C PHE A 13 -18.60 -14.36 15.90
N PHE A 14 -19.13 -13.44 16.71
CA PHE A 14 -18.99 -12.00 16.45
C PHE A 14 -17.60 -11.44 16.76
N SER A 15 -16.87 -12.03 17.71
CA SER A 15 -15.53 -11.56 18.09
C SER A 15 -14.45 -11.92 17.07
N GLY A 16 -14.60 -13.02 16.32
CA GLY A 16 -13.69 -13.41 15.24
C GLY A 16 -13.76 -12.50 14.00
N VAL A 17 -14.96 -12.01 13.65
CA VAL A 17 -15.17 -11.16 12.45
C VAL A 17 -14.58 -9.76 12.64
N ALA A 18 -14.70 -9.18 13.83
CA ALA A 18 -14.13 -7.87 14.14
C ALA A 18 -12.59 -7.88 14.10
N LEU A 19 -11.95 -8.95 14.57
CA LEU A 19 -10.49 -9.08 14.54
C LEU A 19 -9.96 -9.30 13.12
N ALA A 20 -10.68 -10.11 12.31
CA ALA A 20 -10.31 -10.38 10.91
C ALA A 20 -10.38 -9.12 10.02
N ASN A 21 -11.40 -8.27 10.17
CA ASN A 21 -11.47 -7.00 9.43
C ASN A 21 -10.34 -6.05 9.81
N SER A 22 -9.99 -5.95 11.10
CA SER A 22 -8.90 -5.07 11.54
C SER A 22 -7.52 -5.53 11.05
N ALA A 23 -7.27 -6.85 11.02
CA ALA A 23 -6.03 -7.42 10.50
C ALA A 23 -5.95 -7.32 8.97
N TYR A 24 -7.09 -7.44 8.28
CA TYR A 24 -7.17 -7.23 6.84
C TYR A 24 -6.90 -5.76 6.47
N ASP A 25 -7.44 -4.80 7.22
CA ASP A 25 -7.12 -3.37 7.01
C ASP A 25 -5.68 -3.03 7.36
N LEU A 26 -5.10 -3.61 8.42
CA LEU A 26 -3.69 -3.40 8.76
C LEU A 26 -2.75 -3.98 7.70
N SER A 27 -3.03 -5.19 7.21
CA SER A 27 -2.23 -5.85 6.17
C SER A 27 -2.36 -5.14 4.82
N LYS A 28 -3.55 -4.62 4.49
CA LYS A 28 -3.77 -3.77 3.31
C LYS A 28 -3.07 -2.43 3.44
N SER A 29 -3.12 -1.78 4.61
CA SER A 29 -2.41 -0.53 4.90
C SER A 29 -0.88 -0.70 4.80
N LYS A 30 -0.33 -1.80 5.35
CA LYS A 30 1.10 -2.12 5.27
C LYS A 30 1.52 -2.43 3.83
N SER A 31 0.68 -3.16 3.09
CA SER A 31 0.88 -3.44 1.66
C SER A 31 0.83 -2.15 0.82
N SER A 32 -0.14 -1.27 1.06
CA SER A 32 -0.23 0.03 0.41
C SER A 32 1.00 0.89 0.72
N SER A 33 1.46 0.93 1.96
CA SER A 33 2.70 1.63 2.33
C SER A 33 3.93 1.08 1.59
N SER A 34 4.06 -0.25 1.46
CA SER A 34 5.17 -0.84 0.68
C SER A 34 5.06 -0.56 -0.81
N ILE A 35 3.85 -0.59 -1.38
CA ILE A 35 3.62 -0.28 -2.80
C ILE A 35 3.97 1.19 -3.08
N TYR A 36 3.54 2.11 -2.21
CA TYR A 36 3.86 3.52 -2.33
C TYR A 36 5.37 3.76 -2.24
N ALA A 37 6.06 3.11 -1.30
CA ALA A 37 7.51 3.21 -1.18
C ALA A 37 8.23 2.70 -2.44
N GLU A 38 7.77 1.58 -3.01
CA GLU A 38 8.31 1.03 -4.25
C GLU A 38 8.10 1.96 -5.45
N GLN A 39 6.90 2.55 -5.57
CA GLN A 39 6.61 3.53 -6.62
C GLN A 39 7.51 4.77 -6.53
N TRP A 40 7.75 5.27 -5.32
CA TRP A 40 8.69 6.38 -5.10
C TRP A 40 10.12 5.96 -5.44
N TYR A 41 10.55 4.77 -5.04
CA TYR A 41 11.87 4.24 -5.38
C TYR A 41 12.09 4.19 -6.90
N ILE A 42 11.13 3.65 -7.65
CA ILE A 42 11.18 3.61 -9.13
C ILE A 42 11.27 5.03 -9.71
N TYR A 43 10.44 5.94 -9.24
CA TYR A 43 10.44 7.34 -9.68
C TYR A 43 11.79 8.02 -9.46
N TYR A 44 12.38 7.90 -8.26
CA TYR A 44 13.69 8.46 -7.96
C TYR A 44 14.80 7.84 -8.78
N ASN A 45 14.74 6.52 -9.02
CA ASN A 45 15.76 5.85 -9.82
C ASN A 45 15.74 6.32 -11.28
N LYS A 46 14.55 6.59 -11.84
CA LYS A 46 14.41 7.23 -13.16
C LYS A 46 15.01 8.63 -13.18
N LEU A 47 14.75 9.46 -12.17
CA LEU A 47 15.34 10.81 -12.09
C LEU A 47 16.87 10.75 -12.03
N ARG A 48 17.42 9.82 -11.22
CA ARG A 48 18.87 9.62 -11.11
C ARG A 48 19.51 9.19 -12.43
N TYR A 49 18.80 8.41 -13.25
CA TYR A 49 19.25 8.09 -14.60
C TYR A 49 19.28 9.35 -15.49
N CYS A 50 18.27 10.21 -15.41
CA CYS A 50 18.22 11.45 -16.17
C CYS A 50 19.41 12.38 -15.86
N ASP A 51 19.92 12.37 -14.62
CA ASP A 51 21.08 13.18 -14.22
C ASP A 51 22.39 12.79 -14.91
N ARG A 52 22.46 11.57 -15.48
CA ARG A 52 23.64 11.08 -16.22
C ARG A 52 23.65 11.49 -17.69
N LEU A 53 22.58 12.11 -18.18
CA LEU A 53 22.42 12.47 -19.57
C LEU A 53 22.88 13.90 -19.85
N PRO A 54 23.31 14.21 -21.10
CA PRO A 54 23.49 15.57 -21.59
C PRO A 54 22.26 16.46 -21.36
N TYR A 55 22.48 17.76 -21.15
CA TYR A 55 21.48 18.72 -20.65
C TYR A 55 20.09 18.63 -21.31
N TYR A 56 20.04 18.57 -22.65
CA TYR A 56 18.78 18.47 -23.39
C TYR A 56 18.04 17.14 -23.12
N GLN A 57 18.77 16.02 -23.15
CA GLN A 57 18.22 14.69 -22.89
C GLN A 57 17.81 14.53 -21.43
N ALA A 58 18.57 15.08 -20.49
CA ALA A 58 18.23 15.12 -19.07
C ALA A 58 16.90 15.85 -18.84
N SER A 59 16.69 16.99 -19.51
CA SER A 59 15.47 17.78 -19.40
C SER A 59 14.25 17.00 -19.92
N MET A 60 14.36 16.39 -21.10
CA MET A 60 13.30 15.56 -21.68
C MET A 60 13.01 14.31 -20.83
N CYS A 61 14.04 13.69 -20.27
CA CYS A 61 13.92 12.55 -19.36
C CYS A 61 13.20 12.90 -18.06
N ARG A 62 13.49 14.07 -17.46
CA ARG A 62 12.78 14.53 -16.25
C ARG A 62 11.32 14.84 -16.54
N LEU A 63 11.02 15.43 -17.69
CA LEU A 63 9.65 15.69 -18.14
C LEU A 63 8.85 14.39 -18.32
N SER A 64 9.45 13.35 -18.91
CA SER A 64 8.78 12.05 -19.05
C SER A 64 8.66 11.33 -17.70
N ALA A 65 9.66 11.43 -16.82
CA ALA A 65 9.62 10.84 -15.48
C ALA A 65 8.50 11.44 -14.61
N MET A 66 8.17 12.72 -14.77
CA MET A 66 7.09 13.40 -14.05
C MET A 66 5.72 12.75 -14.25
N GLN A 67 5.47 12.07 -15.37
CA GLN A 67 4.23 11.32 -15.60
C GLN A 67 4.10 10.11 -14.66
N TYR A 68 5.20 9.63 -14.10
CA TYR A 68 5.27 8.49 -13.19
C TYR A 68 5.38 8.90 -11.72
N LYS A 69 5.23 10.20 -11.39
CA LYS A 69 5.28 10.66 -10.00
C LYS A 69 4.10 10.06 -9.22
N PRO A 70 4.35 9.30 -8.14
CA PRO A 70 3.28 8.76 -7.30
C PRO A 70 2.46 9.91 -6.69
N ARG A 71 1.14 9.72 -6.57
CA ARG A 71 0.20 10.71 -6.02
C ARG A 71 -0.16 10.42 -4.58
#